data_AF-A0A5E4KTL7-F1
#
_entry.id   AF-A0A5E4KTL7-F1
#
_cell.length_a   1.000
_cell.length_b   1.000
_cell.length_c   1.000
_cell.angle_alpha   90.00
_cell.angle_beta   90.00
_cell.angle_gamma   90.00
#
_symmetry.space_group_name_H-M   'P 1'
#
loop_
_entity.id
_entity.type
_entity.pdbx_description
1 polymer ?
#
loop_
_entity_poly.entity_id
_entity_poly.type
_entity_poly.pdbx_seq_one_letter_code
_entity_poly.pdbx_strand_id
1 'polypeptide(L)'
;MILILVIALFLFGPNKLPEMARSLGKAAGEFKRAQIEAEHEMNKAMNEPSDDKESKIKKLAAEMGLDVNNKTLEQLVEEIRTKIKLKEGSTIKTAGV
;
A
#
# COMPACT_ATOMS: atom_id res chain seq x y z
N MET A 1 -43.49 18.45 7.68
CA MET A 1 -42.17 18.61 7.03
C MET A 1 -41.90 20.05 6.56
N ILE A 2 -42.85 20.73 5.89
CA ILE A 2 -42.64 22.10 5.35
C ILE A 2 -42.27 23.14 6.43
N LEU A 3 -42.87 23.10 7.62
CA LEU A 3 -42.54 24.02 8.73
C LEU A 3 -41.05 23.98 9.10
N ILE A 4 -40.45 22.79 9.08
CA ILE A 4 -39.05 22.56 9.43
C ILE A 4 -38.14 23.19 8.36
N LEU A 5 -38.50 23.05 7.08
CA LEU A 5 -37.79 23.69 5.97
C LEU A 5 -37.89 25.21 6.04
N VAL A 6 -39.05 25.76 6.39
CA VAL A 6 -39.22 27.21 6.56
C VAL A 6 -38.34 27.74 7.69
N ILE A 7 -38.28 27.05 8.84
CA ILE A 7 -37.40 27.42 9.96
C ILE A 7 -35.91 27.33 9.53
N ALA A 8 -35.51 26.27 8.83
CA ALA A 8 -34.15 26.11 8.33
C ALA A 8 -33.79 27.23 7.31
N LEU A 9 -34.71 27.58 6.42
CA LEU A 9 -34.55 28.69 5.47
C LEU A 9 -34.49 30.04 6.17
N PHE A 10 -35.16 30.22 7.30
CA PHE A 10 -35.10 31.47 8.08
C PHE A 10 -33.75 31.61 8.81
N LEU A 11 -33.23 30.50 9.36
CA LEU A 11 -31.93 30.46 10.03
C LEU A 11 -30.75 30.62 9.07
N PHE A 12 -30.76 29.87 7.97
CA PHE A 12 -29.62 29.81 7.04
C PHE A 12 -29.80 30.70 5.82
N GLY A 13 -31.03 31.07 5.47
CA GLY A 13 -31.36 31.83 4.26
C GLY A 13 -31.59 30.93 3.04
N PRO A 14 -32.50 31.31 2.12
CA PRO A 14 -32.79 30.54 0.91
C PRO A 14 -31.61 30.45 -0.07
N ASN A 15 -30.68 31.40 -0.01
CA ASN A 15 -29.49 31.42 -0.87
C ASN A 15 -28.37 30.49 -0.37
N LYS A 16 -28.33 30.18 0.94
CA LYS A 16 -27.22 29.44 1.54
C LYS A 16 -27.32 27.94 1.32
N LEU A 17 -28.53 27.38 1.36
CA LEU A 17 -28.76 25.96 1.06
C LEU A 17 -28.25 25.54 -0.33
N PRO A 18 -28.59 26.25 -1.44
CA PRO A 18 -28.07 25.89 -2.76
C PRO A 18 -26.56 26.14 -2.89
N GLU A 19 -26.01 27.16 -2.23
CA GLU A 19 -24.57 27.42 -2.20
C GLU A 19 -23.81 26.28 -1.49
N MET A 20 -24.29 25.83 -0.33
CA MET A 20 -23.73 24.70 0.41
C MET A 20 -23.85 23.40 -0.39
N ALA A 21 -25.00 23.12 -1.00
CA ALA A 21 -25.18 21.95 -1.86
C ALA A 21 -24.20 21.93 -3.04
N ARG A 22 -23.95 23.09 -3.68
CA ARG A 22 -22.97 23.21 -4.78
C ARG A 22 -21.54 22.95 -4.29
N SER A 23 -21.14 23.52 -3.15
CA SER A 23 -19.78 23.32 -2.61
C SER A 23 -19.56 21.88 -2.14
N LEU A 24 -20.52 21.28 -1.43
CA LEU A 24 -20.49 19.87 -1.04
C LEU A 24 -20.49 18.95 -2.27
N GLY A 25 -21.27 19.27 -3.30
CA GLY A 25 -21.28 18.52 -4.56
C GLY A 25 -19.93 18.54 -5.27
N LYS A 26 -19.26 19.70 -5.30
CA LYS A 26 -17.89 19.80 -5.83
C LYS A 26 -16.90 18.97 -5.01
N ALA A 27 -16.90 19.14 -3.69
CA ALA A 27 -16.03 18.41 -2.78
C ALA A 27 -16.24 16.89 -2.87
N ALA A 28 -17.49 16.43 -2.90
CA ALA A 28 -17.81 15.00 -3.06
C ALA A 28 -17.36 14.46 -4.42
N GLY A 29 -17.48 15.27 -5.49
CA GLY A 29 -16.99 14.92 -6.82
C GLY A 29 -15.47 14.77 -6.88
N GLU A 30 -14.74 15.72 -6.29
CA GLU A 30 -13.27 15.66 -6.18
C GLU A 30 -12.81 14.50 -5.30
N PHE A 31 -13.45 14.29 -4.15
CA PHE A 31 -13.18 13.16 -3.27
C PHE A 31 -13.40 11.82 -3.96
N LYS A 32 -14.48 11.68 -4.76
CA LYS A 32 -14.72 10.46 -5.55
C LYS A 32 -13.62 10.23 -6.59
N ARG A 33 -13.16 11.29 -7.27
CA ARG A 33 -12.05 11.19 -8.24
C ARG A 33 -10.76 10.75 -7.56
N ALA A 34 -10.41 11.37 -6.43
CA ALA A 34 -9.24 11.03 -5.64
C ALA A 34 -9.28 9.58 -5.13
N GLN A 35 -10.45 9.09 -4.69
CA GLN A 35 -10.60 7.68 -4.30
C GLN A 35 -10.36 6.72 -5.47
N ILE A 36 -10.90 7.01 -6.65
CA ILE A 36 -10.70 6.17 -7.84
C ILE A 36 -9.22 6.14 -8.25
N GLU A 37 -8.56 7.30 -8.20
CA GLU A 37 -7.14 7.41 -8.51
C GLU A 37 -6.28 6.66 -7.49
N ALA A 38 -6.58 6.80 -6.19
CA ALA A 38 -5.91 6.04 -5.13
C ALA A 38 -6.12 4.52 -5.26
N GLU A 39 -7.34 4.07 -5.61
CA GLU A 39 -7.62 2.66 -5.88
C GLU A 39 -6.83 2.15 -7.09
N HIS A 40 -6.77 2.94 -8.17
CA HIS A 40 -6.00 2.62 -9.36
C HIS A 40 -4.49 2.56 -9.07
N GLU A 41 -3.95 3.50 -8.29
CA GLU A 41 -2.56 3.48 -7.85
C GLU A 41 -2.25 2.29 -6.95
N MET A 42 -3.13 1.97 -5.99
CA MET A 42 -2.96 0.82 -5.11
C MET A 42 -3.02 -0.49 -5.92
N ASN A 43 -3.96 -0.60 -6.85
CA ASN A 43 -4.09 -1.75 -7.75
C ASN A 43 -2.88 -1.87 -8.67
N LYS A 44 -2.33 -0.75 -9.14
CA LYS A 44 -1.10 -0.71 -9.93
C LYS A 44 0.11 -1.12 -9.10
N ALA A 45 0.25 -0.66 -7.87
CA ALA A 45 1.31 -1.08 -6.97
C ALA A 45 1.22 -2.58 -6.60
N MET A 46 0.01 -3.15 -6.58
CA MET A 46 -0.21 -4.58 -6.34
C MET A 46 0.00 -5.45 -7.59
N ASN A 47 -0.28 -4.92 -8.78
CA ASN A 47 -0.20 -5.65 -10.06
C ASN A 47 1.00 -5.23 -10.93
N GLU A 48 1.86 -4.32 -10.47
CA GLU A 48 3.14 -4.06 -11.12
C GLU A 48 3.95 -5.36 -11.07
N PRO A 49 4.42 -5.86 -12.22
CA PRO A 49 5.12 -7.12 -12.28
C PRO A 49 6.36 -7.05 -11.39
N SER A 50 6.53 -8.12 -10.62
CA SER A 50 7.57 -8.37 -9.63
C SER A 50 9.01 -8.39 -10.18
N ASP A 51 9.28 -7.81 -11.35
CA ASP A 51 10.60 -7.69 -11.96
C ASP A 51 11.61 -7.04 -11.00
N ASP A 52 11.16 -6.06 -10.22
CA ASP A 52 11.97 -5.42 -9.19
C ASP A 52 12.26 -6.34 -8.00
N LYS A 53 11.30 -7.17 -7.57
CA LYS A 53 11.50 -8.14 -6.48
C LYS A 53 12.43 -9.26 -6.93
N GLU A 54 12.22 -9.77 -8.13
CA GLU A 54 13.03 -10.84 -8.70
C GLU A 54 14.48 -10.40 -8.93
N SER A 55 14.68 -9.20 -9.48
CA SER A 55 16.00 -8.54 -9.58
C SER A 55 16.69 -8.37 -8.23
N LYS A 56 15.96 -7.90 -7.20
CA LYS A 56 16.51 -7.73 -5.84
C LYS A 56 16.89 -9.06 -5.19
N ILE A 57 16.07 -10.10 -5.35
CA ILE A 57 16.34 -11.45 -4.83
C ILE A 57 17.55 -12.07 -5.53
N LYS A 58 17.64 -11.95 -6.86
CA LYS A 58 18.79 -12.45 -7.63
C LYS A 58 20.08 -11.72 -7.26
N LYS A 59 20.05 -10.40 -7.05
CA LYS A 59 21.22 -9.62 -6.58
C LYS A 59 21.68 -10.07 -5.19
N LEU A 60 20.75 -10.23 -4.24
CA LEU A 60 21.07 -10.67 -2.88
C LEU A 60 21.64 -12.11 -2.86
N ALA A 61 21.07 -13.00 -3.66
CA ALA A 61 21.59 -14.35 -3.84
C ALA A 61 23.01 -14.35 -4.44
N ALA A 62 23.25 -13.52 -5.46
CA ALA A 62 24.57 -13.39 -6.08
C ALA A 62 25.64 -12.86 -5.11
N GLU A 63 25.30 -11.86 -4.29
CA GLU A 63 26.20 -11.35 -3.23
C GLU A 63 26.52 -12.42 -2.17
N MET A 64 25.57 -13.31 -1.89
CA MET A 64 25.74 -14.43 -0.98
C MET A 64 26.43 -15.65 -1.62
N GLY A 65 26.84 -15.54 -2.89
CA GLY A 65 27.51 -16.60 -3.66
C GLY A 65 26.61 -17.78 -4.01
N LEU A 66 25.29 -17.58 -4.10
CA LEU A 66 24.35 -18.60 -4.59
C LEU A 66 24.33 -18.57 -6.13
N ASP A 67 24.17 -19.75 -6.72
CA ASP A 67 23.93 -19.88 -8.15
C ASP A 67 22.47 -19.51 -8.49
N VAL A 68 22.31 -18.34 -9.10
CA VAL A 68 21.02 -17.76 -9.50
C VAL A 68 20.50 -18.27 -10.86
N ASN A 69 21.34 -18.92 -11.66
CA ASN A 69 20.97 -19.32 -13.03
C ASN A 69 20.31 -20.70 -13.06
N ASN A 70 20.57 -21.53 -12.06
CA ASN A 70 20.08 -22.91 -11.98
C ASN A 70 18.97 -23.14 -10.93
N LYS A 71 18.39 -22.06 -10.37
CA LYS A 71 17.42 -22.16 -9.25
C LYS A 71 16.20 -21.27 -9.48
N THR A 72 15.04 -21.72 -9.01
CA THR A 72 13.81 -20.91 -9.03
C THR A 72 13.85 -19.84 -7.94
N LEU A 73 12.98 -18.83 -8.05
CA LEU A 73 12.91 -17.73 -7.10
C LEU A 73 12.65 -18.22 -5.67
N GLU A 74 11.80 -19.23 -5.53
CA GLU A 74 11.41 -19.82 -4.25
C GLU A 74 12.59 -20.55 -3.60
N GLN A 75 13.39 -21.26 -4.40
CA GLN A 75 14.58 -21.97 -3.92
C GLN A 75 15.66 -20.99 -3.44
N LEU A 76 15.84 -19.88 -4.15
CA LEU A 76 16.76 -18.81 -3.75
C LEU A 76 16.33 -18.17 -2.42
N VAL A 77 15.03 -17.91 -2.23
CA VAL A 77 14.50 -17.34 -0.99
C VAL A 77 14.68 -18.28 0.21
N GLU A 78 14.41 -19.58 0.06
CA GLU A 78 14.62 -20.56 1.13
C GLU A 78 16.10 -20.73 1.50
N GLU A 79 16.98 -20.72 0.51
CA GLU A 79 18.41 -20.89 0.73
C GLU A 79 19.06 -19.65 1.38
N ILE A 80 18.62 -18.44 1.00
CA ILE A 80 18.95 -17.18 1.70
C ILE A 80 18.47 -17.24 3.15
N ARG A 81 17.21 -17.60 3.38
CA ARG A 81 16.62 -17.69 4.74
C ARG A 81 17.37 -18.68 5.63
N THR A 82 17.76 -19.82 5.06
CA THR A 82 18.49 -20.87 5.78
C THR A 82 19.90 -20.42 6.12
N LYS A 83 20.63 -19.80 5.18
CA LYS A 83 21.97 -19.27 5.44
C LYS A 83 21.98 -18.12 6.46
N ILE A 84 20.96 -17.26 6.47
CA ILE A 84 20.80 -16.20 7.48
C ILE A 84 20.56 -16.81 8.88
N LYS A 85 19.62 -17.74 9.01
CA LYS A 85 19.35 -18.42 10.29
C LYS A 85 20.55 -19.18 10.84
N LEU A 86 21.35 -19.82 9.98
CA LEU A 86 22.55 -20.55 10.38
C LEU A 86 23.68 -19.63 10.88
N LYS A 87 23.78 -18.40 10.35
CA LYS A 87 24.78 -17.41 10.77
C LYS A 87 24.42 -16.75 12.11
N GLU A 88 23.13 -16.58 12.40
CA GLU A 88 22.65 -15.97 13.65
C GLU A 88 22.51 -16.97 14.82
N GLY A 89 22.27 -18.27 14.53
CA GLY A 89 22.08 -19.28 15.57
C GLY A 89 23.36 -19.81 16.26
N SER A 90 24.55 -19.48 15.74
CA SER A 90 25.83 -20.03 16.22
C SER A 90 26.53 -19.16 17.29
N THR A 91 26.23 -17.86 17.37
CA THR A 91 26.92 -16.94 18.29
C THR A 91 26.36 -16.93 19.71
N ILE A 92 25.19 -17.52 19.96
CA ILE A 92 24.56 -17.48 21.31
C ILE A 92 24.99 -18.67 22.19
N LYS A 93 25.48 -19.78 21.62
CA LYS A 93 25.76 -21.01 22.40
C LYS A 93 27.17 -21.15 22.96
N THR A 94 28.11 -20.25 22.63
CA THR A 94 29.51 -20.34 23.10
C THR A 94 29.88 -19.35 24.21
N ALA A 95 28.97 -18.47 24.64
CA ALA A 95 29.22 -17.50 25.73
C ALA A 95 28.59 -17.92 27.08
N GLY A 96 28.19 -19.18 27.21
CA GLY A 96 27.53 -19.72 28.41
C GLY A 96 28.11 -21.08 28.80
N VAL A 97 29.40 -21.12 29.11
CA VAL A 97 30.04 -22.20 29.86
C VAL A 97 30.97 -21.59 30.89
#